data_AF-A0A8T7I2I2-F1
#
_entry.id   AF-A0A8T7I2I2-F1
#
_cell.length_a   1.000
_cell.length_b   1.000
_cell.length_c   1.000
_cell.angle_alpha   90.00
_cell.angle_beta   90.00
_cell.angle_gamma   90.00
#
_symmetry.space_group_name_H-M   'P 1'
#
loop_
_entity.id
_entity.type
_entity.pdbx_description
1 polymer ?
#
loop_
_entity_poly.entity_id
_entity_poly.type
_entity_poly.pdbx_seq_one_letter_code
_entity_poly.pdbx_strand_id
1 'polypeptide(L)'
;MKKLYLVVSFLCCLSGCSSWHQNQSKSTNWYKLGFSEGLNGYTRNWRSNYHMINGGTPDNFDEEAYIDGFVDGHEEKCKISGCDITIAKQ
;
A
#
# COMPACT_ATOMS: atom_id res chain seq x y z
N MET A 1 -39.62 -17.49 -35.96
CA MET A 1 -39.71 -17.16 -34.52
C MET A 1 -38.81 -18.00 -33.60
N LYS A 2 -38.23 -19.15 -34.01
CA LYS A 2 -37.30 -19.93 -33.17
C LYS A 2 -35.90 -19.31 -32.99
N LYS A 3 -35.44 -18.49 -33.94
CA LYS A 3 -34.08 -17.89 -33.92
C LYS A 3 -33.91 -16.72 -32.94
N LEU A 4 -35.02 -16.15 -32.44
CA LEU A 4 -34.99 -14.98 -31.54
C LEU A 4 -34.67 -15.38 -30.09
N TYR A 5 -35.12 -16.57 -29.66
CA TYR A 5 -34.90 -17.06 -28.29
C TYR A 5 -33.44 -17.35 -27.98
N LEU A 6 -32.65 -17.77 -28.98
CA LEU A 6 -31.23 -18.08 -28.81
C LEU A 6 -30.36 -16.84 -28.55
N VAL A 7 -30.77 -15.68 -29.09
CA VAL A 7 -30.02 -14.41 -28.91
C VAL A 7 -30.30 -13.80 -27.54
N VAL A 8 -31.53 -13.93 -27.03
CA VAL A 8 -31.92 -13.38 -25.73
C VAL A 8 -31.24 -14.13 -24.57
N SER A 9 -31.07 -15.45 -24.68
CA SER A 9 -30.37 -16.24 -23.65
C SER A 9 -28.86 -15.96 -23.57
N PHE A 10 -28.22 -15.51 -24.65
CA PHE A 10 -26.78 -15.20 -24.65
C PHE A 10 -26.46 -13.83 -24.01
N LEU A 11 -27.40 -12.90 -24.03
CA LEU A 11 -27.24 -11.56 -23.46
C LEU A 11 -27.31 -11.53 -21.92
N CYS A 12 -27.95 -12.52 -21.28
CA CYS A 12 -28.03 -12.61 -19.83
C CYS A 12 -26.73 -13.07 -19.15
N CYS A 13 -25.75 -13.57 -19.91
CA CYS A 13 -24.47 -14.03 -19.35
C CYS A 13 -23.40 -12.92 -19.24
N LEU A 14 -23.69 -11.70 -19.73
CA LEU A 14 -22.70 -10.61 -19.81
C LEU A 14 -22.86 -9.52 -18.73
N SER A 15 -23.89 -9.57 -17.89
CA SER A 15 -24.15 -8.55 -16.86
C SER A 15 -23.46 -8.80 -15.52
N GLY A 16 -22.48 -9.72 -15.44
CA GLY A 16 -21.85 -10.13 -14.18
C GLY A 16 -20.48 -9.50 -13.84
N CYS A 17 -19.85 -8.73 -14.74
CA CYS A 17 -18.44 -8.33 -14.60
C CYS A 17 -18.19 -6.85 -14.24
N SER A 18 -19.14 -6.13 -13.63
CA SER A 18 -18.91 -4.71 -13.25
C SER A 18 -18.70 -4.46 -11.76
N SER A 19 -18.52 -5.49 -10.91
CA SER A 19 -18.39 -5.29 -9.45
C SER A 19 -17.09 -5.85 -8.88
N TRP A 20 -15.96 -5.61 -9.53
CA TRP A 20 -14.65 -5.77 -8.91
C TRP A 20 -13.75 -4.58 -9.19
N HIS A 21 -14.25 -3.39 -8.85
CA HIS A 21 -13.36 -2.26 -8.71
C HIS A 21 -13.88 -1.38 -7.58
N GLN A 22 -12.94 -0.92 -6.75
CA GLN A 22 -13.16 -0.09 -5.57
C GLN A 22 -13.72 -0.85 -4.37
N ASN A 23 -12.83 -1.45 -3.59
CA ASN A 23 -12.58 -0.99 -2.22
C ASN A 23 -11.52 -1.89 -1.54
N GLN A 24 -10.23 -1.62 -1.75
CA GLN A 24 -9.18 -2.23 -0.92
C GLN A 24 -8.09 -1.27 -0.45
N SER A 25 -8.31 0.05 -0.55
CA SER A 25 -7.55 0.97 0.28
C SER A 25 -8.21 0.97 1.66
N LYS A 26 -7.81 0.03 2.53
CA LYS A 26 -8.10 0.21 3.96
C LYS A 26 -7.49 1.56 4.36
N SER A 27 -8.26 2.37 5.09
CA SER A 27 -7.76 3.56 5.77
C SER A 27 -6.45 3.20 6.46
N THR A 28 -5.35 3.73 5.95
CA THR A 28 -3.99 3.42 6.40
C THR A 28 -3.47 4.64 7.11
N ASN A 29 -3.11 4.48 8.38
CA ASN A 29 -2.39 5.52 9.11
C ASN A 29 -0.92 5.43 8.70
N TRP A 30 -0.51 6.31 7.78
CA TRP A 30 0.81 6.30 7.16
C TRP A 30 1.94 6.52 8.17
N TYR A 31 1.72 7.37 9.17
CA TYR A 31 2.64 7.56 10.29
C TYR A 31 2.89 6.28 11.08
N LYS A 32 1.84 5.62 11.56
CA LYS A 32 2.00 4.35 12.34
C LYS A 32 2.70 3.27 11.54
N LEU A 33 2.43 3.24 10.24
CA LEU A 33 3.03 2.28 9.33
C LEU A 33 4.51 2.58 9.11
N GLY A 34 4.88 3.85 8.87
CA GLY A 34 6.27 4.30 8.84
C GLY A 34 7.00 3.98 10.14
N PHE A 35 6.41 4.32 11.28
CA PHE A 35 6.97 4.04 12.61
C PHE A 35 7.28 2.57 12.83
N SER A 36 6.32 1.69 12.51
CA SER A 36 6.53 0.25 12.61
C SER A 36 7.68 -0.21 11.71
N GLU A 37 7.76 0.29 10.48
CA GLU A 37 8.81 -0.10 9.55
C GLU A 37 10.21 0.41 9.97
N GLY A 38 10.30 1.65 10.47
CA GLY A 38 11.51 2.21 11.07
C GLY A 38 11.97 1.44 12.32
N LEU A 39 11.02 1.06 13.18
CA LEU A 39 11.29 0.28 14.40
C LEU A 39 11.81 -1.13 14.08
N ASN A 40 11.32 -1.75 13.01
CA ASN A 40 11.84 -3.02 12.50
C ASN A 40 13.20 -2.85 11.80
N GLY A 41 13.61 -1.60 11.51
CA GLY A 41 14.83 -1.17 10.84
C GLY A 41 14.96 -1.69 9.42
N TYR A 42 13.85 -1.60 8.70
CA TYR A 42 13.91 -1.48 7.25
C TYR A 42 14.72 -0.23 6.87
N THR A 43 15.17 -0.18 5.61
CA THR A 43 15.82 1.01 5.06
C THR A 43 14.77 2.01 4.59
N ARG A 44 15.11 3.31 4.52
CA ARG A 44 14.17 4.36 4.08
C ARG A 44 13.55 4.08 2.71
N ASN A 45 14.32 3.48 1.81
CA ASN A 45 13.87 3.10 0.46
C ASN A 45 13.03 1.82 0.40
N TRP A 46 12.79 1.16 1.53
CA TRP A 46 11.99 -0.07 1.61
C TRP A 46 10.66 0.08 0.89
N ARG A 47 9.96 1.19 1.13
CA ARG A 47 8.64 1.42 0.58
C ARG A 47 8.65 1.77 -0.91
N SER A 48 9.61 2.59 -1.35
CA SER A 48 9.85 2.83 -2.78
C SER A 48 10.08 1.51 -3.53
N ASN A 49 10.85 0.59 -2.94
CA ASN A 49 11.07 -0.74 -3.50
C ASN A 49 9.82 -1.64 -3.43
N TYR A 50 9.05 -1.55 -2.34
CA TYR A 50 7.82 -2.32 -2.17
C TYR A 50 6.75 -1.94 -3.21
N HIS A 51 6.61 -0.64 -3.50
CA HIS A 51 5.70 -0.13 -4.53
C HIS A 51 6.10 -0.60 -5.93
N MET A 52 7.40 -0.74 -6.21
CA MET A 52 7.86 -1.30 -7.49
C MET A 52 7.43 -2.77 -7.69
N ILE A 53 7.29 -3.54 -6.60
CA ILE A 53 6.96 -4.97 -6.66
C ILE A 53 5.44 -5.21 -6.62
N ASN A 54 4.69 -4.39 -5.88
CA ASN A 54 3.26 -4.63 -5.59
C ASN A 54 2.27 -3.74 -6.36
N GLY A 55 2.69 -3.15 -7.48
CA GLY A 55 1.76 -2.46 -8.39
C GLY A 55 1.58 -0.96 -8.11
N GLY A 56 2.57 -0.31 -7.51
CA GLY A 56 2.65 1.14 -7.39
C GLY A 56 2.34 1.69 -5.99
N THR A 57 2.51 3.00 -5.88
CA THR A 57 2.17 3.79 -4.69
C THR A 57 0.64 4.00 -4.65
N PRO A 58 -0.05 3.68 -3.56
CA PRO A 58 -1.48 3.95 -3.42
C PRO A 58 -1.83 5.42 -3.62
N ASP A 59 -2.97 5.71 -4.25
CA ASP A 59 -3.43 7.08 -4.52
C ASP A 59 -3.56 7.96 -3.27
N ASN A 60 -3.79 7.33 -2.11
CA ASN A 60 -3.93 8.01 -0.83
C ASN A 60 -2.65 7.98 0.01
N PHE A 61 -1.50 7.67 -0.57
CA PHE A 61 -0.22 7.66 0.13
C PHE A 61 0.16 9.06 0.61
N ASP A 62 0.32 9.19 1.93
CA ASP A 62 0.83 10.39 2.57
C ASP A 62 2.32 10.17 2.87
N GLU A 63 3.17 10.67 1.97
CA GLU A 63 4.61 10.49 2.05
C GLU A 63 5.21 11.20 3.28
N GLU A 64 4.74 12.41 3.58
CA GLU A 64 5.23 13.20 4.72
C GLU A 64 4.93 12.49 6.04
N ALA A 65 3.66 12.09 6.25
CA ALA A 65 3.27 11.38 7.46
C ALA A 65 4.02 10.04 7.59
N TYR A 66 4.24 9.33 6.48
CA TYR A 66 5.01 8.10 6.48
C TYR A 66 6.50 8.32 6.86
N ILE A 67 7.15 9.33 6.27
CA ILE A 67 8.57 9.64 6.53
C ILE A 67 8.75 10.06 8.00
N ASP A 68 7.87 10.90 8.53
CA ASP A 68 7.92 11.32 9.93
C ASP A 68 7.84 10.12 10.86
N GLY A 69 6.86 9.23 10.64
CA GLY A 69 6.75 8.00 11.40
C GLY A 69 7.99 7.14 11.28
N PHE A 70 8.52 6.97 10.07
CA PHE A 70 9.71 6.16 9.82
C PHE A 70 10.95 6.67 10.56
N VAL A 71 11.18 7.98 10.57
CA VAL A 71 12.28 8.61 11.32
C VAL A 71 12.11 8.34 12.82
N ASP A 72 10.93 8.61 13.38
CA ASP A 72 10.65 8.39 14.80
C ASP A 72 10.84 6.92 15.21
N GLY A 73 10.36 5.99 14.39
CA GLY A 73 10.52 4.55 14.62
C GLY A 73 11.98 4.11 14.55
N HIS A 74 12.76 4.69 13.63
CA HIS A 74 14.18 4.40 13.50
C HIS A 74 14.99 4.98 14.67
N GLU A 75 14.64 6.19 15.15
CA GLU A 75 15.23 6.76 16.36
C GLU A 75 14.93 5.89 17.59
N GLU A 76 13.70 5.39 17.71
CA GLU A 76 13.33 4.49 18.80
C GLU A 76 14.09 3.17 18.72
N LYS A 77 14.24 2.58 17.51
CA LYS A 77 15.10 1.42 17.30
C LYS A 77 16.53 1.71 17.77
N CYS A 78 17.09 2.86 17.39
CA CYS A 78 18.45 3.25 17.76
C CYS A 78 18.64 3.31 19.29
N LYS A 79 17.64 3.79 20.05
CA LYS A 79 17.69 3.79 21.53
C LYS A 79 17.74 2.37 22.10
N ILE A 80 17.01 1.43 21.49
CA ILE A 80 16.92 0.03 21.95
C ILE A 80 18.19 -0.76 21.58
N SER A 81 18.70 -0.58 20.36
CA SER A 81 19.81 -1.38 19.82
C SER A 81 21.18 -0.69 19.84
N GLY A 82 21.28 0.56 20.30
CA GLY A 82 22.54 1.31 20.40
C GLY A 82 23.12 1.72 19.05
N CYS A 83 22.28 2.05 18.06
CA CYS A 83 22.73 2.40 16.71
C CYS A 83 23.18 3.86 16.57
N ASP A 84 24.10 4.10 15.63
CA ASP A 84 24.54 5.44 15.23
C ASP A 84 23.51 6.07 14.27
N ILE A 85 22.92 7.21 14.69
CA ILE A 85 21.77 7.88 14.07
C ILE A 85 22.13 8.49 12.70
N THR A 86 23.42 8.56 12.37
CA THR A 86 23.92 9.20 11.14
C THR A 86 23.41 8.54 9.86
N ILE A 87 23.00 7.26 9.92
CA ILE A 87 22.48 6.49 8.76
C ILE A 87 21.02 6.85 8.44
N ALA A 88 20.25 7.34 9.42
CA ALA A 88 18.81 7.62 9.22
C ALA A 88 18.53 8.91 8.44
N LYS A 89 19.53 9.79 8.26
CA LYS A 89 19.42 11.10 7.60
C LYS A 89 19.94 11.14 6.15
N GLN A 90 20.50 10.04 5.64
CA GLN A 90 20.94 9.90 4.24
C GLN A 90 19.85 9.23 3.39
#